data_AF-A0A351X883-F1
#
_entry.id   AF-A0A351X883-F1
#
_cell.length_a   1.000
_cell.length_b   1.000
_cell.length_c   1.000
_cell.angle_alpha   90.00
_cell.angle_beta   90.00
_cell.angle_gamma   90.00
#
_symmetry.space_group_name_H-M   'P 1'
#
loop_
_entity.id
_entity.type
_entity.pdbx_description
1 polymer ?
#
loop_
_entity_poly.entity_id
_entity_poly.type
_entity_poly.pdbx_seq_one_letter_code
_entity_poly.pdbx_strand_id
1 'polypeptide(L)'
;MSTITAVKNNTFGKYLVSGIIAGLGGGVVFGMLMAMMNMLPMVAGLVGSQSLVVGGLVHMAISAAIGGFYGAVLGLGRVQLGWGSAIITGMVNGAIWWVLGGLILMPLGLGMTEMVLKIGTDQWLSLMGHVIYGVVTGLLFFVLVRKN
;
A
#
# COMPACT_ATOMS: atom_id res chain seq x y z
N MET A 1 5.48 -22.67 -30.07
CA MET A 1 5.92 -21.92 -28.86
C MET A 1 5.04 -20.66 -28.69
N SER A 2 3.73 -20.79 -28.41
CA SER A 2 2.79 -19.63 -28.47
C SER A 2 1.64 -19.68 -27.43
N THR A 3 1.19 -20.87 -27.02
CA THR A 3 0.08 -21.00 -26.05
C THR A 3 0.49 -20.81 -24.58
N ILE A 4 1.73 -21.17 -24.21
CA ILE A 4 2.23 -21.05 -22.83
C ILE A 4 2.48 -19.58 -22.43
N THR A 5 2.85 -18.73 -23.39
CA THR A 5 3.13 -17.30 -23.14
C THR A 5 1.85 -16.49 -22.90
N ALA A 6 0.76 -16.81 -23.60
CA ALA A 6 -0.52 -16.09 -23.50
C ALA A 6 -1.25 -16.35 -22.17
N VAL A 7 -1.23 -17.59 -21.65
CA VAL A 7 -1.86 -17.93 -20.37
C VAL A 7 -1.12 -17.28 -19.19
N LYS A 8 0.21 -17.18 -19.27
CA LYS A 8 1.06 -16.60 -18.22
C LYS A 8 0.80 -15.11 -18.00
N ASN A 9 0.50 -14.37 -19.07
CA ASN A 9 0.19 -12.94 -19.00
C ASN A 9 -1.17 -12.65 -18.34
N ASN A 10 -2.16 -13.53 -18.52
CA ASN A 10 -3.49 -13.33 -17.94
C ASN A 10 -3.48 -13.46 -16.41
N THR A 11 -2.67 -14.33 -15.83
CA THR A 11 -2.62 -14.47 -14.36
C THR A 11 -1.88 -13.30 -13.71
N PHE A 12 -0.74 -12.87 -14.27
CA PHE A 12 0.00 -11.74 -13.71
C PHE A 12 -0.81 -10.43 -13.79
N GLY A 13 -1.42 -10.15 -14.94
CA GLY A 13 -2.28 -8.96 -15.10
C GLY A 13 -3.46 -8.95 -14.13
N LYS A 14 -4.11 -10.11 -13.91
CA LYS A 14 -5.17 -10.25 -12.91
C LYS A 14 -4.69 -9.95 -11.50
N TYR A 15 -3.53 -10.48 -11.10
CA TYR A 15 -2.98 -10.25 -9.77
C TYR A 15 -2.58 -8.79 -9.58
N LEU A 16 -2.00 -8.15 -10.61
CA LEU A 16 -1.70 -6.73 -10.58
C LEU A 16 -2.97 -5.88 -10.37
N VAL A 17 -4.02 -6.11 -11.15
CA VAL A 17 -5.30 -5.38 -11.06
C VAL A 17 -5.99 -5.62 -9.72
N SER A 18 -6.08 -6.88 -9.26
CA SER A 18 -6.62 -7.21 -7.94
C SER A 18 -5.82 -6.53 -6.83
N GLY A 19 -4.50 -6.44 -6.98
CA GLY A 19 -3.61 -5.71 -6.09
C GLY A 19 -3.93 -4.23 -6.04
N ILE A 20 -4.10 -3.58 -7.19
CA ILE A 20 -4.48 -2.16 -7.28
C ILE A 20 -5.81 -1.91 -6.57
N ILE A 21 -6.85 -2.70 -6.87
CA ILE A 21 -8.18 -2.56 -6.25
C ILE A 21 -8.10 -2.78 -4.74
N ALA A 22 -7.36 -3.79 -4.30
CA ALA A 22 -7.16 -4.06 -2.89
C ALA A 22 -6.40 -2.92 -2.18
N GLY A 23 -5.37 -2.37 -2.83
CA GLY A 23 -4.59 -1.24 -2.34
C GLY A 23 -5.45 0.01 -2.22
N LEU A 24 -6.33 0.29 -3.18
CA LEU A 24 -7.33 1.37 -3.06
C LEU A 24 -8.23 1.14 -1.84
N GLY A 25 -8.71 -0.08 -1.61
CA GLY A 25 -9.52 -0.40 -0.43
C GLY A 25 -8.77 -0.19 0.89
N GLY A 26 -7.52 -0.64 0.98
CA GLY A 26 -6.66 -0.34 2.14
C GLY A 26 -6.38 1.16 2.29
N GLY A 27 -6.18 1.87 1.18
CA GLY A 27 -5.93 3.31 1.11
C GLY A 27 -7.13 4.14 1.56
N VAL A 28 -8.36 3.68 1.33
CA VAL A 28 -9.55 4.34 1.89
C VAL A 28 -9.54 4.26 3.41
N VAL A 29 -9.27 3.07 3.97
CA VAL A 29 -9.23 2.87 5.44
C VAL A 29 -8.11 3.70 6.07
N PHE A 30 -6.92 3.67 5.49
CA PHE A 30 -5.79 4.44 6.01
C PHE A 30 -5.95 5.95 5.77
N GLY A 31 -6.50 6.34 4.63
CA GLY A 31 -6.84 7.73 4.32
C GLY A 31 -7.84 8.33 5.31
N MET A 32 -8.84 7.56 5.75
CA MET A 32 -9.76 8.00 6.82
C MET A 32 -9.03 8.22 8.14
N LEU A 33 -8.13 7.30 8.54
CA LEU A 33 -7.31 7.48 9.75
C LEU A 33 -6.44 8.74 9.66
N MET A 34 -5.80 8.96 8.50
CA MET A 34 -5.01 10.17 8.28
C MET A 34 -5.85 11.44 8.27
N ALA A 35 -7.08 11.40 7.76
CA ALA A 35 -7.99 12.53 7.80
C ALA A 35 -8.36 12.89 9.25
N MET A 36 -8.69 11.88 10.08
CA MET A 36 -9.00 12.06 11.49
C MET A 36 -7.82 12.62 12.30
N MET A 37 -6.59 12.28 11.89
CA MET A 37 -5.35 12.74 12.52
C MET A 37 -4.75 14.01 11.87
N ASN A 38 -5.44 14.64 10.91
CA ASN A 38 -4.95 15.80 10.15
C ASN A 38 -3.59 15.58 9.44
N MET A 39 -3.30 14.34 9.01
CA MET A 39 -2.05 13.98 8.34
C MET A 39 -2.11 14.09 6.80
N LEU A 40 -3.30 14.29 6.21
CA LEU A 40 -3.43 14.42 4.75
C LEU A 40 -2.66 15.61 4.14
N PRO A 41 -2.61 16.81 4.76
CA PRO A 41 -1.79 17.91 4.26
C PRO A 41 -0.28 17.57 4.18
N MET A 42 0.24 16.74 5.08
CA MET A 42 1.62 16.28 5.02
C MET A 42 1.89 15.48 3.74
N VAL A 43 0.95 14.63 3.33
CA VAL A 43 1.03 13.88 2.05
C VAL A 43 0.88 14.83 0.86
N ALA A 44 -0.01 15.83 0.95
CA ALA A 44 -0.15 16.86 -0.08
C ALA A 44 1.15 17.65 -0.29
N GLY A 45 1.94 17.83 0.77
CA GLY A 45 3.23 18.50 0.74
C GLY A 45 4.23 17.85 -0.23
N LEU A 46 4.12 16.54 -0.49
CA LEU A 46 4.97 15.82 -1.44
C LEU A 46 4.82 16.33 -2.88
N VAL A 47 3.70 16.99 -3.20
CA VAL A 47 3.45 17.62 -4.51
C VAL A 47 3.36 19.14 -4.41
N GLY A 48 3.86 19.73 -3.32
CA GLY A 48 3.86 21.17 -3.09
C GLY A 48 2.48 21.76 -2.76
N SER A 49 1.52 20.94 -2.31
CA SER A 49 0.17 21.37 -1.94
C SER A 49 -0.08 21.27 -0.43
N GLN A 50 -1.09 21.99 0.05
CA GLN A 50 -1.59 21.90 1.44
C GLN A 50 -3.06 21.47 1.50
N SER A 51 -3.66 21.15 0.35
CA SER A 51 -5.09 20.77 0.27
C SER A 51 -5.32 19.36 0.78
N LEU A 52 -6.31 19.19 1.67
CA LEU A 52 -6.74 17.87 2.15
C LEU A 52 -7.16 16.96 0.99
N VAL A 53 -7.83 17.51 -0.02
CA VAL A 53 -8.30 16.75 -1.19
C VAL A 53 -7.11 16.28 -2.02
N VAL A 54 -6.12 17.15 -2.25
CA VAL A 54 -4.90 16.78 -2.98
C VAL A 54 -4.12 15.72 -2.22
N GLY A 55 -3.95 15.86 -0.91
CA GLY A 55 -3.30 14.86 -0.06
C GLY A 55 -4.02 13.51 -0.11
N GLY A 56 -5.35 13.51 -0.07
CA GLY A 56 -6.16 12.32 -0.24
C GLY A 56 -5.94 11.65 -1.61
N LEU A 57 -5.95 12.41 -2.70
CA LEU A 57 -5.72 11.87 -4.05
C LEU A 57 -4.31 11.30 -4.22
N VAL A 58 -3.29 12.00 -3.73
CA VAL A 58 -1.90 11.53 -3.74
C VAL A 58 -1.77 10.25 -2.92
N HIS A 59 -2.40 10.20 -1.74
CA HIS A 59 -2.44 8.99 -0.93
C HIS A 59 -3.08 7.82 -1.69
N MET A 60 -4.24 8.04 -2.32
CA MET A 60 -4.92 6.99 -3.09
C MET A 60 -4.08 6.49 -4.26
N ALA A 61 -3.34 7.37 -4.94
CA ALA A 61 -2.42 6.99 -6.01
C ALA A 61 -1.25 6.13 -5.49
N ILE A 62 -0.66 6.51 -4.36
CA ILE A 62 0.41 5.74 -3.69
C ILE A 62 -0.13 4.37 -3.24
N SER A 63 -1.32 4.34 -2.61
CA SER A 63 -1.99 3.10 -2.19
C SER A 63 -2.26 2.16 -3.36
N ALA A 64 -2.71 2.69 -4.51
CA ALA A 64 -2.90 1.90 -5.72
C ALA A 64 -1.58 1.28 -6.21
N ALA A 65 -0.50 2.06 -6.23
CA ALA A 65 0.82 1.59 -6.64
C ALA A 65 1.37 0.50 -5.69
N ILE A 66 1.26 0.71 -4.38
CA ILE A 66 1.71 -0.25 -3.37
C ILE A 66 0.86 -1.54 -3.44
N GLY A 67 -0.45 -1.43 -3.57
CA GLY A 67 -1.33 -2.59 -3.75
C GLY A 67 -1.01 -3.36 -5.03
N GLY A 68 -0.77 -2.66 -6.13
CA GLY A 68 -0.32 -3.26 -7.39
C GLY A 68 1.01 -4.01 -7.23
N PHE A 69 1.98 -3.41 -6.54
CA PHE A 69 3.24 -4.07 -6.20
C PHE A 69 3.01 -5.34 -5.38
N TYR A 70 2.17 -5.28 -4.36
CA TYR A 70 1.80 -6.45 -3.55
C TYR A 70 1.20 -7.57 -4.40
N GLY A 71 0.23 -7.25 -5.27
CA GLY A 71 -0.37 -8.22 -6.19
C GLY A 71 0.64 -8.82 -7.16
N ALA A 72 1.52 -8.00 -7.74
CA ALA A 72 2.57 -8.44 -8.66
C ALA A 72 3.55 -9.41 -8.00
N VAL A 73 4.01 -9.11 -6.77
CA VAL A 73 4.93 -9.98 -6.01
C VAL A 73 4.29 -11.34 -5.74
N LEU A 74 3.03 -11.36 -5.30
CA LEU A 74 2.34 -12.62 -5.02
C LEU A 74 2.00 -13.41 -6.29
N GLY A 75 1.73 -12.72 -7.40
CA GLY A 75 1.50 -13.34 -8.70
C GLY A 75 2.75 -14.00 -9.29
N LEU A 76 3.92 -13.40 -9.08
CA LEU A 76 5.21 -13.97 -9.48
C LEU A 76 5.63 -15.12 -8.55
N GLY A 77 5.45 -14.95 -7.24
CA GLY A 77 5.85 -15.92 -6.22
C GLY A 77 4.96 -17.15 -6.12
N ARG A 78 3.81 -17.18 -6.81
CA ARG A 78 2.81 -18.27 -6.76
C ARG A 78 2.42 -18.66 -5.34
N VAL A 79 2.34 -17.67 -4.45
CA VAL A 79 2.04 -17.89 -3.04
C VAL A 79 0.60 -18.39 -2.90
N GLN A 80 0.42 -19.54 -2.25
CA GLN A 80 -0.91 -20.01 -1.88
C GLN A 80 -1.45 -19.15 -0.74
N LEU A 81 -2.47 -18.36 -1.04
CA LEU A 81 -3.11 -17.50 -0.05
C LEU A 81 -4.26 -18.25 0.65
N GLY A 82 -4.22 -18.23 1.97
CA GLY A 82 -5.36 -18.44 2.85
C GLY A 82 -5.57 -17.20 3.70
N TRP A 83 -6.61 -17.19 4.54
CA TRP A 83 -6.91 -16.04 5.40
C TRP A 83 -5.72 -15.60 6.28
N GLY A 84 -5.03 -16.55 6.92
CA GLY A 84 -3.87 -16.26 7.76
C GLY A 84 -2.68 -15.70 6.96
N SER A 85 -2.35 -16.30 5.81
CA SER A 85 -1.24 -15.82 4.99
C SER A 85 -1.55 -14.48 4.31
N ALA A 86 -2.82 -14.19 4.00
CA ALA A 86 -3.25 -12.88 3.51
C ALA A 86 -3.00 -11.77 4.55
N ILE A 87 -3.35 -12.02 5.82
CA ILE A 87 -3.06 -11.09 6.93
C ILE A 87 -1.56 -10.90 7.08
N ILE A 88 -0.79 -11.99 7.20
CA ILE A 88 0.67 -11.92 7.44
C ILE A 88 1.39 -11.20 6.30
N THR A 89 1.13 -11.58 5.05
CA THR A 89 1.78 -10.95 3.89
C THR A 89 1.35 -9.50 3.75
N GLY A 90 0.09 -9.17 4.06
CA GLY A 90 -0.41 -7.80 4.14
C GLY A 90 0.32 -6.97 5.19
N MET A 91 0.46 -7.47 6.42
CA MET A 91 1.19 -6.81 7.50
C MET A 91 2.66 -6.58 7.13
N VAL A 92 3.32 -7.58 6.56
CA VAL A 92 4.72 -7.48 6.09
C VAL A 92 4.84 -6.41 5.01
N ASN A 93 3.93 -6.40 4.03
CA ASN A 93 3.90 -5.37 2.99
C ASN A 93 3.70 -3.98 3.60
N GLY A 94 2.79 -3.83 4.56
CA GLY A 94 2.57 -2.59 5.31
C GLY A 94 3.83 -2.13 6.04
N ALA A 95 4.49 -3.02 6.78
CA ALA A 95 5.71 -2.71 7.51
C ALA A 95 6.88 -2.32 6.58
N ILE A 96 7.04 -3.01 5.44
CA ILE A 96 8.05 -2.66 4.44
C ILE A 96 7.80 -1.25 3.90
N TRP A 97 6.56 -0.94 3.51
CA TRP A 97 6.22 0.38 3.00
C TRP A 97 6.17 1.48 4.06
N TRP A 98 6.01 1.13 5.33
CA TRP A 98 6.23 2.07 6.44
C TRP A 98 7.70 2.50 6.51
N VAL A 99 8.64 1.55 6.45
CA VAL A 99 10.07 1.89 6.44
C VAL A 99 10.43 2.68 5.18
N LEU A 100 10.05 2.18 4.00
CA LEU A 100 10.42 2.81 2.73
C LEU A 100 9.67 4.14 2.51
N GLY A 101 8.35 4.14 2.64
CA GLY A 101 7.50 5.29 2.41
C GLY A 101 7.53 6.29 3.56
N GLY A 102 7.15 5.83 4.76
CA GLY A 102 6.95 6.69 5.92
C GLY A 102 8.24 7.21 6.55
N LEU A 103 9.29 6.38 6.67
CA LEU A 103 10.53 6.76 7.34
C LEU A 103 11.63 7.27 6.40
N ILE A 104 11.53 7.04 5.09
CA ILE A 104 12.58 7.41 4.13
C ILE A 104 12.03 8.35 3.06
N LEU A 105 11.11 7.89 2.20
CA LEU A 105 10.67 8.66 1.04
C LEU A 105 9.92 9.94 1.41
N MET A 106 9.04 9.91 2.40
CA MET A 106 8.29 11.10 2.83
C MET A 106 9.20 12.16 3.47
N PRO A 107 10.05 11.85 4.48
CA PRO A 107 10.98 12.83 5.04
C PRO A 107 11.91 13.43 3.98
N LEU A 108 12.46 12.61 3.08
CA LEU A 108 13.29 13.09 1.98
C LEU A 108 12.50 13.99 1.01
N GLY A 109 11.29 13.59 0.64
CA GLY A 109 10.42 14.37 -0.26
C GLY A 109 9.98 15.71 0.32
N LEU A 110 9.89 15.81 1.65
CA LEU A 110 9.56 17.06 2.36
C LEU A 110 10.80 17.87 2.79
N GLY A 111 12.02 17.38 2.50
CA GLY A 111 13.26 18.04 2.92
C GLY A 111 13.60 17.90 4.42
N MET A 112 12.88 17.06 5.15
CA MET A 112 13.05 16.78 6.59
C MET A 112 14.09 15.69 6.83
N THR A 113 15.32 15.91 6.36
CA THR A 113 16.38 14.86 6.35
C THR A 113 16.74 14.33 7.74
N GLU A 114 16.61 15.16 8.78
CA GLU A 114 16.79 14.82 10.19
C GLU A 114 15.73 13.85 10.75
N MET A 115 14.61 13.69 10.05
CA MET A 115 13.53 12.77 10.43
C MET A 115 13.64 11.41 9.74
N VAL A 116 14.60 11.23 8.83
CA VAL A 116 14.84 9.96 8.14
C VAL A 116 15.21 8.88 9.16
N LEU A 117 14.48 7.77 9.14
CA LEU A 117 14.65 6.62 10.06
C LEU A 117 14.53 6.95 11.56
N LYS A 118 14.01 8.13 11.92
CA LYS A 118 13.77 8.49 13.31
C LYS A 118 12.52 7.79 13.82
N ILE A 119 12.63 7.11 14.96
CA ILE A 119 11.50 6.41 15.58
C ILE A 119 11.09 7.15 16.86
N GLY A 120 9.89 7.72 16.86
CA GLY A 120 9.23 8.32 18.02
C GLY A 120 7.76 7.90 18.08
N THR A 121 6.98 8.57 18.93
CA THR A 121 5.56 8.25 19.15
C THR A 121 4.74 8.33 17.85
N ASP A 122 4.97 9.36 17.04
CA ASP A 122 4.23 9.55 15.79
C ASP A 122 4.55 8.46 14.76
N GLN A 123 5.78 7.93 14.76
CA GLN A 123 6.18 6.86 13.86
C GLN A 123 5.58 5.52 14.24
N TRP A 124 5.30 5.28 15.54
CA TRP A 124 4.51 4.11 15.97
C TRP A 124 3.06 4.20 15.53
N LEU A 125 2.45 5.39 15.60
CA LEU A 125 1.10 5.61 15.06
C LEU A 125 1.08 5.43 13.54
N SER A 126 2.11 5.92 12.85
CA SER A 126 2.28 5.70 11.41
C SER A 126 2.42 4.21 11.08
N LEU A 127 3.19 3.44 11.86
CA LEU A 127 3.32 1.99 11.68
C LEU A 127 1.96 1.30 11.80
N MET A 128 1.17 1.66 12.81
CA MET A 128 -0.18 1.13 12.99
C MET A 128 -1.04 1.37 11.74
N GLY A 129 -1.02 2.60 11.20
CA GLY A 129 -1.75 2.93 9.96
C GLY A 129 -1.30 2.08 8.77
N HIS A 130 0.01 1.90 8.59
CA HIS A 130 0.56 1.08 7.50
C HIS A 130 0.25 -0.42 7.66
N VAL A 131 0.24 -0.93 8.89
CA VAL A 131 -0.15 -2.31 9.19
C VAL A 131 -1.65 -2.51 8.90
N ILE A 132 -2.51 -1.58 9.32
CA ILE A 132 -3.95 -1.62 9.01
C ILE A 132 -4.17 -1.60 7.49
N TYR A 133 -3.52 -0.67 6.78
CA TYR A 133 -3.51 -0.63 5.32
C TYR A 133 -3.12 -1.99 4.72
N GLY A 134 -2.04 -2.58 5.21
CA GLY A 134 -1.51 -3.85 4.75
C GLY A 134 -2.49 -5.00 4.95
N VAL A 135 -3.09 -5.11 6.14
CA VAL A 135 -4.08 -6.16 6.47
C VAL A 135 -5.30 -6.04 5.58
N VAL A 136 -5.87 -4.83 5.44
CA VAL A 136 -7.06 -4.61 4.60
C VAL A 136 -6.74 -4.94 3.14
N THR A 137 -5.59 -4.51 2.63
CA THR A 137 -5.12 -4.83 1.28
C THR A 137 -4.97 -6.35 1.09
N GLY A 138 -4.32 -7.04 2.03
CA GLY A 138 -4.14 -8.50 1.94
C GLY A 138 -5.46 -9.27 1.91
N LEU A 139 -6.39 -8.90 2.79
CA LEU A 139 -7.73 -9.53 2.85
C LEU A 139 -8.55 -9.28 1.59
N LEU A 140 -8.61 -8.03 1.11
CA LEU A 140 -9.32 -7.68 -0.11
C LEU A 140 -8.70 -8.37 -1.33
N PHE A 141 -7.38 -8.41 -1.41
CA PHE A 141 -6.66 -9.10 -2.46
C PHE A 141 -7.02 -10.58 -2.50
N PHE A 142 -7.01 -11.25 -1.35
CA PHE A 142 -7.39 -12.65 -1.24
C PHE A 142 -8.82 -12.91 -1.73
N VAL A 143 -9.78 -12.07 -1.32
CA VAL A 143 -11.17 -12.18 -1.77
C VAL A 143 -11.30 -11.98 -3.28
N LEU A 144 -10.60 -11.00 -3.84
CA LEU A 144 -10.63 -10.68 -5.27
C LEU A 144 -10.02 -11.78 -6.15
N VAL A 145 -8.93 -12.40 -5.71
CA VAL A 145 -8.27 -13.48 -6.44
C VAL A 145 -9.06 -14.80 -6.32
N ARG A 146 -9.77 -15.04 -5.21
CA ARG A 146 -10.58 -16.25 -5.02
C ARG A 146 -11.91 -16.24 -5.78
N LYS A 147 -12.48 -15.07 -6.03
CA LYS A 147 -13.79 -14.93 -6.69
C LYS A 147 -13.73 -15.20 -8.20
N ASN A 148 -12.53 -15.32 -8.78
CA ASN A 148 -12.26 -15.49 -10.21
C ASN A 148 -11.53 -16.79 -10.51
#